data_AF-A0A926YL80-F1
#
_entry.id   AF-A0A926YL80-F1
#
_cell.length_a   1.000
_cell.length_b   1.000
_cell.length_c   1.000
_cell.angle_alpha   90.00
_cell.angle_beta   90.00
_cell.angle_gamma   90.00
#
_symmetry.space_group_name_H-M   'P 1'
#
loop_
_entity.id
_entity.type
_entity.pdbx_description
1 polymer ?
#
loop_
_entity_poly.entity_id
_entity_poly.type
_entity_poly.pdbx_seq_one_letter_code
_entity_poly.pdbx_strand_id
1 'polypeptide(L)'
;MNELLTNLLNLFGLAWWVEVITETPNCTYYFGPFLSAKAATAAKSGYVEDLEQEGAQGIKVTLKRFKPTMLTVADDLGEKPSQGTPRPLRGQFQ
;
A
#
# COMPACT_ATOMS: atom_id res chain seq x y z
N MET A 1 -9.93 -20.75 3.33
CA MET A 1 -11.12 -20.19 4.02
C MET A 1 -10.89 -18.78 4.60
N ASN A 2 -9.65 -18.25 4.62
CA ASN A 2 -9.35 -16.93 5.18
C ASN A 2 -9.43 -15.77 4.16
N GLU A 3 -9.27 -16.06 2.86
CA GLU A 3 -9.21 -15.03 1.81
C GLU A 3 -10.52 -14.26 1.64
N LEU A 4 -11.68 -14.91 1.81
CA LEU A 4 -12.99 -14.23 1.71
C LEU A 4 -13.18 -13.16 2.79
N LEU A 5 -12.80 -13.48 4.04
CA LEU A 5 -12.89 -12.55 5.15
C LEU A 5 -11.91 -11.39 4.99
N THR A 6 -10.68 -11.68 4.55
CA THR A 6 -9.69 -10.66 4.25
C THR A 6 -10.18 -9.72 3.13
N ASN A 7 -10.76 -10.26 2.05
CA ASN A 7 -11.28 -9.47 0.94
C ASN A 7 -12.47 -8.60 1.35
N LEU A 8 -13.37 -9.11 2.20
CA LEU A 8 -14.45 -8.33 2.79
C LEU A 8 -13.90 -7.16 3.63
N LEU A 9 -13.00 -7.45 4.58
CA LEU A 9 -12.37 -6.42 5.40
C LEU A 9 -11.63 -5.38 4.56
N ASN A 10 -10.94 -5.81 3.50
CA ASN A 10 -10.24 -4.91 2.59
C ASN A 10 -11.21 -4.02 1.79
N LEU A 11 -12.36 -4.56 1.36
CA LEU A 11 -13.39 -3.80 0.67
C LEU A 11 -13.92 -2.66 1.55
N PHE A 12 -14.12 -2.93 2.85
CA PHE A 12 -14.54 -1.97 3.87
C PHE A 12 -13.40 -1.09 4.44
N GLY A 13 -12.14 -1.30 4.02
CA GLY A 13 -10.98 -0.56 4.55
C GLY A 13 -10.61 -0.90 5.99
N LEU A 14 -11.10 -2.03 6.51
CA LEU A 14 -10.86 -2.53 7.87
C LEU A 14 -9.71 -3.54 7.94
N ALA A 15 -9.17 -3.96 6.80
CA ALA A 15 -8.01 -4.82 6.75
C ALA A 15 -6.76 -4.13 7.30
N TRP A 16 -5.88 -4.93 7.89
CA TRP A 16 -4.57 -4.47 8.34
C TRP A 16 -3.59 -4.46 7.16
N TRP A 17 -2.78 -3.42 7.08
CA TRP A 17 -1.74 -3.25 6.08
C TRP A 17 -0.43 -2.88 6.76
N VAL A 18 0.65 -3.39 6.20
CA VAL A 18 2.02 -3.06 6.59
C VAL A 18 2.53 -2.04 5.58
N GLU A 19 2.77 -0.82 6.03
CA GLU A 19 3.45 0.22 5.29
C GLU A 19 4.94 0.14 5.59
N VAL A 20 5.77 0.00 4.56
CA VAL A 20 7.23 -0.02 4.66
C VAL A 20 7.78 1.11 3.82
N ILE A 21 8.41 2.08 4.47
CA ILE A 21 9.01 3.26 3.82
C ILE A 21 10.52 3.08 3.86
N THR A 22 11.19 3.26 2.73
CA THR A 22 12.64 3.21 2.59
C THR A 22 13.17 4.61 2.25
N GLU A 23 14.34 4.98 2.77
CA GLU A 23 14.97 6.28 2.50
C GLU A 23 15.83 6.22 1.23
N THR A 24 16.55 5.12 1.01
CA THR A 24 17.38 4.89 -0.19
C THR A 24 17.21 3.46 -0.69
N PRO A 25 16.63 3.22 -1.89
CA PRO A 25 15.87 4.19 -2.69
C PRO A 25 14.63 4.70 -1.94
N ASN A 26 14.10 5.87 -2.31
CA ASN A 26 12.89 6.41 -1.67
C ASN A 26 11.64 5.71 -2.22
N CYS A 27 11.18 4.69 -1.50
CA CYS A 27 10.03 3.87 -1.87
C CYS A 27 9.11 3.67 -0.67
N THR A 28 7.82 3.58 -0.94
CA THR A 28 6.81 3.17 0.04
C THR A 28 6.08 1.94 -0.49
N TYR A 29 6.16 0.85 0.27
CA TYR A 29 5.54 -0.44 -0.03
C TYR A 29 4.39 -0.71 0.92
N TYR A 30 3.30 -1.27 0.39
CA TYR A 30 2.11 -1.63 1.14
C TYR A 30 1.84 -3.13 1.00
N PHE A 31 2.09 -3.88 2.07
CA PHE A 31 1.87 -5.33 2.11
C PHE A 31 0.60 -5.68 2.87
N GLY A 32 -0.20 -6.59 2.31
CA GLY A 32 -1.50 -7.01 2.84
C GLY A 32 -2.43 -7.42 1.71
N PRO A 33 -3.76 -7.43 1.96
CA PRO A 33 -4.45 -7.17 3.23
C PRO A 33 -4.29 -8.31 4.27
N PHE A 34 -4.28 -7.96 5.56
CA PHE A 34 -4.24 -8.91 6.68
C PHE A 34 -5.51 -8.87 7.54
N LEU A 35 -5.91 -10.03 8.06
CA LEU A 35 -7.06 -10.17 8.98
C LEU A 35 -6.83 -9.51 10.35
N SER A 36 -5.59 -9.48 10.83
CA SER A 36 -5.26 -8.96 12.17
C SER A 36 -3.88 -8.32 12.21
N ALA A 37 -3.69 -7.41 13.17
CA ALA A 37 -2.39 -6.80 13.46
C ALA A 37 -1.32 -7.85 13.77
N LYS A 38 -1.70 -8.96 14.42
CA LYS A 38 -0.77 -10.05 14.75
C LYS A 38 -0.24 -10.74 13.49
N ALA A 39 -1.13 -11.04 12.53
CA ALA A 39 -0.72 -11.64 11.25
C ALA A 39 0.20 -10.68 10.47
N ALA A 40 -0.18 -9.41 10.39
CA ALA A 40 0.64 -8.38 9.75
C ALA A 40 2.00 -8.20 10.46
N THR A 41 2.03 -8.26 11.79
CA THR A 41 3.28 -8.15 12.58
C THR A 41 4.18 -9.36 12.40
N ALA A 42 3.62 -10.56 12.26
CA ALA A 42 4.40 -11.76 11.97
C ALA A 42 5.01 -11.73 10.57
N ALA A 43 4.29 -11.17 9.59
CA ALA A 43 4.77 -11.06 8.21
C ALA A 43 5.78 -9.92 8.01
N LYS A 44 5.68 -8.82 8.78
CA LYS A 44 6.49 -7.61 8.56
C LYS A 44 7.99 -7.86 8.59
N SER A 45 8.47 -8.78 9.43
CA SER A 45 9.90 -9.04 9.57
C SER A 45 10.50 -9.56 8.27
N GLY A 46 9.80 -10.47 7.58
CA GLY A 46 10.27 -10.98 6.28
C GLY A 46 10.41 -9.87 5.24
N TYR A 47 9.43 -8.96 5.14
CA TYR A 47 9.51 -7.83 4.20
C TYR A 47 10.69 -6.90 4.49
N VAL A 48 11.01 -6.67 5.76
CA VAL A 48 12.17 -5.86 6.15
C VAL A 48 13.45 -6.58 5.79
N GLU A 49 13.58 -7.86 6.15
CA GLU A 49 14.77 -8.68 5.86
C GLU A 49 15.04 -8.78 4.35
N ASP A 50 14.01 -8.89 3.52
CA ASP A 50 14.13 -8.90 2.06
C ASP A 50 14.64 -7.54 1.55
N LEU A 51 14.03 -6.43 2.00
CA LEU A 51 14.44 -5.07 1.59
C LEU A 51 15.86 -4.71 2.06
N GLU A 52 16.25 -5.13 3.27
CA GLU A 52 17.62 -4.95 3.77
C GLU A 52 18.63 -5.72 2.91
N GLN A 53 18.30 -6.93 2.47
CA GLN A 53 19.14 -7.73 1.57
C GLN A 53 19.25 -7.13 0.17
N GLU A 54 18.20 -6.46 -0.31
CA GLU A 54 18.24 -5.68 -1.56
C GLU A 54 19.04 -4.37 -1.43
N GLY A 55 19.50 -4.03 -0.23
CA GLY A 55 20.32 -2.85 0.04
C GLY A 55 19.51 -1.59 0.34
N ALA A 56 18.22 -1.71 0.66
CA ALA A 56 17.41 -0.59 1.09
C ALA A 56 17.89 -0.05 2.45
N GLN A 57 17.93 1.28 2.58
CA GLN A 57 18.36 1.96 3.80
C GLN A 57 17.23 2.80 4.40
N GLY A 58 17.28 3.02 5.71
CA GLY A 58 16.33 3.89 6.41
C GLY A 58 14.91 3.34 6.51
N ILE A 59 14.79 2.01 6.65
CA ILE A 59 13.50 1.32 6.60
C ILE A 59 12.65 1.67 7.83
N LYS A 60 11.43 2.16 7.60
CA LYS A 60 10.42 2.45 8.63
C LYS A 60 9.17 1.64 8.36
N VAL A 61 8.71 0.90 9.37
CA VAL A 61 7.54 0.04 9.25
C VAL A 61 6.40 0.52 10.13
N THR A 62 5.22 0.71 9.54
CA THR A 62 4.01 1.11 10.24
C THR A 62 2.88 0.12 9.95
N LEU A 63 2.16 -0.32 11.00
CA LEU A 63 0.96 -1.12 10.84
C LEU A 63 -0.27 -0.26 11.06
N LYS A 64 -1.14 -0.19 10.06
CA LYS A 64 -2.38 0.59 10.14
C LYS A 64 -3.52 -0.08 9.37
N ARG A 65 -4.75 0.21 9.76
CA ARG A 65 -5.94 -0.18 9.00
C ARG A 65 -6.28 0.92 8.02
N PHE A 66 -6.25 0.61 6.74
CA PHE A 66 -6.66 1.51 5.68
C PHE A 66 -6.83 0.72 4.37
N LYS A 67 -7.16 1.43 3.28
CA LYS A 67 -7.23 0.84 1.94
C LYS A 67 -6.25 1.56 1.01
N PRO A 68 -5.05 1.01 0.76
CA PRO A 68 -4.12 1.60 -0.19
C PRO A 68 -4.72 1.61 -1.58
N THR A 69 -4.51 2.71 -2.31
CA THR A 69 -4.90 2.82 -3.73
C THR A 69 -3.78 2.32 -4.65
N MET A 70 -2.54 2.29 -4.16
CA MET A 70 -1.34 1.78 -4.83
C MET A 70 -0.57 0.91 -3.85
N LEU A 71 0.05 -0.16 -4.33
CA LEU A 71 0.84 -1.09 -3.50
C LEU A 71 2.30 -0.67 -3.38
N THR A 72 2.82 0.03 -4.39
CA THR A 72 4.18 0.56 -4.41
C THR A 72 4.11 2.00 -4.88
N VAL A 73 4.77 2.89 -4.13
CA VAL A 73 4.90 4.31 -4.46
C VAL A 73 6.38 4.63 -4.40
N ALA A 74 6.99 4.90 -5.55
CA ALA A 74 8.39 5.33 -5.64
C ALA A 74 8.43 6.65 -6.41
N ASP A 75 9.25 7.60 -5.95
CA ASP A 75 9.36 8.93 -6.58
C ASP A 75 9.92 8.85 -8.01
N ASP A 76 10.65 7.76 -8.32
CA ASP A 76 11.28 7.50 -9.63
C ASP A 76 10.34 6.78 -10.64
N LEU A 77 9.28 6.12 -10.16
CA LEU A 77 8.30 5.41 -11.00
C LEU A 77 7.14 6.37 -11.34
N GLY A 78 7.38 7.22 -12.34
CA GLY A 78 6.39 8.18 -12.82
C GLY A 78 5.13 7.54 -13.40
N GLU A 79 4.18 7.15 -12.56
CA GLU A 79 2.82 6.81 -12.98
C GLU A 79 1.80 7.61 -12.16
N LYS A 80 1.18 8.58 -12.84
CA LYS A 80 0.13 9.43 -12.30
C LYS A 80 -1.13 8.61 -12.03
N PRO A 81 -1.89 8.92 -10.97
CA PRO A 81 -3.11 8.22 -10.63
C PRO A 81 -4.18 8.42 -11.71
N SER A 82 -4.55 7.34 -12.39
CA SER A 82 -5.79 7.21 -13.14
C SER A 82 -6.98 7.14 -12.18
N GLN A 83 -7.26 8.24 -11.46
CA GLN A 83 -8.55 8.40 -10.81
C GLN A 83 -9.57 8.74 -11.89
N GLY A 84 -10.46 7.78 -12.15
CA GLY A 84 -11.71 8.00 -12.87
C GLY A 84 -12.46 9.17 -12.24
N THR A 85 -12.31 10.34 -12.83
CA THR A 85 -13.19 11.48 -12.62
C THR A 85 -14.00 11.63 -13.89
N PRO A 86 -15.35 11.51 -13.85
CA PRO A 86 -16.14 12.01 -14.96
C PRO A 86 -15.89 13.52 -15.00
N ARG A 87 -15.17 13.99 -16.04
CA ARG A 87 -15.02 15.42 -16.28
C ARG A 87 -16.42 15.98 -16.51
N PRO A 88 -16.90 16.98 -15.75
CA PRO A 88 -18.08 17.72 -16.17
C PRO A 88 -17.70 18.46 -17.46
N LEU A 89 -18.41 18.15 -18.55
CA LEU A 89 -18.34 18.90 -19.79
C LEU A 89 -18.91 20.30 -19.52
N ARG A 90 -18.00 21.23 -19.17
CA ARG A 90 -18.26 22.65 -19.08
C ARG A 90 -18.45 23.19 -20.49
N GLY A 91 -19.57 23.88 -20.70
CA GLY A 91 -20.17 24.17 -22.00
C GLY A 91 -19.26 24.82 -23.04
N GLN A 92 -19.53 24.48 -24.30
CA GLN A 92 -19.30 25.36 -25.42
C GLN A 92 -20.65 25.99 -25.79
N PHE A 93 -20.81 27.25 -25.40
CA PHE A 93 -21.58 28.19 -26.19
C PHE A 93 -20.72 28.57 -27.39
N GLN A 94 -21.20 28.31 -28.60
CA GLN A 94 -21.10 29.19 -29.76
C GLN A 94 -22.16 28.79 -30.78
#